data_AF-E7A365-F1
#
_entry.id   AF-E7A365-F1
#
_cell.length_a   1.000
_cell.length_b   1.000
_cell.length_c   1.000
_cell.angle_alpha   90.00
_cell.angle_beta   90.00
_cell.angle_gamma   90.00
#
_symmetry.space_group_name_H-M   'P 1'
#
loop_
_entity.id
_entity.type
_entity.pdbx_description
1 polymer ?
#
loop_
_entity_poly.entity_id
_entity_poly.type
_entity_poly.pdbx_seq_one_letter_code
_entity_poly.pdbx_strand_id
1 'polypeptide(L)'
;MAGGGAVNRGPHTGSGTEAAALDLNGPQRKSLLSDYDFGELAKLQLPAASGVAEYVIFDRNDARAVHSSQPSFTKSFEPEEVRALIDVFVQATAPTVTDEELKKNSRQIELAGKTFNVSGPRGGQHPLEMATLHEQGTDQGGEVYFVAPTATLLLLFKTAPGADVQHQSNEKQGVWTAIRSFAFALSEKGL
;
A
#
# COMPACT_ATOMS: atom_id res chain seq x y z
N MET A 1 18.16 -23.17 28.77
CA MET A 1 17.04 -23.88 28.14
C MET A 1 15.74 -23.31 28.69
N ALA A 2 15.14 -22.36 27.98
CA ALA A 2 13.80 -21.81 28.22
C ALA A 2 13.25 -21.57 26.81
N GLY A 3 12.28 -22.33 26.33
CA GLY A 3 10.90 -22.35 26.82
C GLY A 3 10.07 -21.81 25.67
N GLY A 4 9.92 -22.62 24.62
CA GLY A 4 9.27 -22.24 23.36
C GLY A 4 7.81 -21.90 23.59
N GLY A 5 7.43 -20.68 23.23
CA GLY A 5 6.04 -20.27 23.16
C GLY A 5 5.32 -21.06 22.08
N ALA A 6 4.46 -21.98 22.50
CA ALA A 6 3.59 -22.73 21.62
C ALA A 6 2.63 -21.76 20.92
N VAL A 7 2.83 -21.56 19.61
CA VAL A 7 1.87 -20.89 18.73
C VAL A 7 0.59 -21.71 18.69
N ASN A 8 -0.48 -21.16 19.24
CA ASN A 8 -1.79 -21.80 19.31
C ASN A 8 -2.43 -21.74 17.91
N ARG A 9 -2.26 -22.80 17.11
CA ARG A 9 -2.80 -22.88 15.74
C ARG A 9 -4.26 -23.32 15.79
N GLY A 10 -5.18 -22.37 15.70
CA GLY A 10 -6.58 -22.63 15.39
C GLY A 10 -6.74 -23.07 13.92
N PRO A 11 -7.92 -23.54 13.50
CA PRO A 11 -8.16 -23.94 12.12
C PRO A 11 -8.32 -22.67 11.27
N HIS A 12 -7.32 -22.35 10.45
CA HIS A 12 -7.34 -21.15 9.61
C HIS A 12 -7.53 -21.51 8.12
N THR A 13 -8.55 -20.95 7.50
CA THR A 13 -8.88 -21.03 6.06
C THR A 13 -8.28 -19.88 5.25
N GLY A 14 -7.15 -19.31 5.70
CA GLY A 14 -6.41 -18.27 4.99
C GLY A 14 -4.98 -18.73 4.72
N SER A 15 -4.43 -18.38 3.56
CA SER A 15 -3.04 -18.63 3.15
C SER A 15 -2.07 -18.49 4.34
N GLY A 16 -1.43 -19.60 4.72
CA GLY A 16 -0.80 -19.78 6.04
C GLY A 16 0.41 -18.90 6.36
N THR A 17 0.89 -18.08 5.43
CA THR A 17 1.99 -17.13 5.63
C THR A 17 1.50 -15.75 6.07
N GLU A 18 0.42 -15.26 5.46
CA GLU A 18 -0.13 -13.91 5.74
C GLU A 18 -0.82 -13.85 7.11
N ALA A 19 -1.57 -14.90 7.49
CA ALA A 19 -2.21 -14.97 8.80
C ALA A 19 -1.19 -14.99 9.95
N ALA A 20 -0.06 -15.67 9.75
CA ALA A 20 0.99 -15.78 10.76
C ALA A 20 1.75 -14.46 11.00
N ALA A 21 1.88 -13.62 9.96
CA ALA A 21 2.54 -12.33 10.07
C ALA A 21 1.69 -11.26 10.78
N LEU A 22 0.36 -11.35 10.65
CA LEU A 22 -0.59 -10.48 11.36
C LEU A 22 -0.56 -10.70 12.89
N ASP A 23 -0.32 -11.94 13.33
CA ASP A 23 -0.30 -12.32 14.75
C ASP A 23 0.99 -11.92 15.49
N LEU A 24 2.01 -11.44 14.77
CA LEU A 24 3.29 -11.03 15.35
C LEU A 24 3.15 -9.74 16.17
N ASN A 25 3.81 -9.66 17.32
CA ASN A 25 3.87 -8.41 18.10
C ASN A 25 4.86 -7.39 17.46
N GLY A 26 4.81 -6.14 17.91
CA GLY A 26 5.59 -5.04 17.33
C GLY A 26 7.10 -5.33 17.15
N PRO A 27 7.82 -5.80 18.19
CA PRO A 27 9.22 -6.20 18.05
C PRO A 27 9.47 -7.35 17.08
N GLN A 28 8.62 -8.38 17.08
CA GLN A 28 8.73 -9.52 16.15
C GLN A 28 8.53 -9.09 14.70
N ARG A 29 7.54 -8.23 14.43
CA ARG A 29 7.33 -7.67 13.08
C ARG A 29 8.50 -6.82 12.62
N LYS A 30 9.03 -5.96 13.49
CA LYS A 30 10.20 -5.15 13.15
C LYS A 30 11.41 -6.01 12.78
N SER A 31 11.64 -7.11 13.51
CA SER A 31 12.68 -8.07 13.19
C SER A 31 12.44 -8.76 11.85
N LEU A 32 11.20 -9.21 11.59
CA LEU A 32 10.84 -9.82 10.30
C LEU A 32 11.06 -8.84 9.14
N LEU A 33 10.56 -7.62 9.26
CA LEU A 33 10.69 -6.58 8.23
C LEU A 33 12.15 -6.17 8.00
N SER A 34 13.01 -6.23 9.03
CA SER A 34 14.45 -5.94 8.86
C SER A 34 15.22 -7.01 8.09
N ASP A 35 14.68 -8.22 7.98
CA ASP A 35 15.30 -9.31 7.21
C ASP A 35 15.05 -9.16 5.69
N TYR A 36 14.14 -8.28 5.28
CA TYR A 36 13.85 -8.02 3.87
C TYR A 36 14.60 -6.79 3.36
N ASP A 37 15.33 -6.96 2.27
CA ASP A 37 15.85 -5.83 1.50
C ASP A 37 14.80 -5.36 0.48
N PHE A 38 13.88 -4.50 0.95
CA PHE A 38 12.86 -3.89 0.08
C PHE A 38 13.48 -3.06 -1.06
N GLY A 39 14.70 -2.54 -0.89
CA GLY A 39 15.39 -1.78 -1.91
C GLY A 39 15.80 -2.64 -3.10
N GLU A 40 16.37 -3.82 -2.84
CA GLU A 40 16.70 -4.80 -3.88
C GLU A 40 15.44 -5.40 -4.54
N LEU A 41 14.39 -5.69 -3.75
CA LEU A 41 13.11 -6.13 -4.30
C LEU A 41 12.50 -5.08 -5.23
N ALA A 42 12.53 -3.80 -4.84
CA ALA A 42 12.05 -2.71 -5.68
C ALA A 42 12.88 -2.55 -6.96
N LYS A 43 14.22 -2.66 -6.90
CA LYS A 43 15.06 -2.61 -8.12
C LYS A 43 14.72 -3.71 -9.13
N LEU A 44 14.42 -4.92 -8.63
CA LEU A 44 14.09 -6.07 -9.49
C LEU A 44 12.69 -5.96 -10.10
N GLN A 45 11.71 -5.46 -9.34
CA GLN A 45 10.30 -5.51 -9.69
C GLN A 45 9.72 -4.18 -10.20
N LEU A 46 10.38 -3.06 -9.91
CA LEU A 46 9.98 -1.71 -10.30
C LEU A 46 11.11 -1.04 -11.11
N PRO A 47 11.43 -1.55 -12.31
CA PRO A 47 12.44 -0.93 -13.17
C PRO A 47 12.02 0.50 -13.54
N ALA A 48 12.97 1.37 -13.91
CA ALA A 48 12.68 2.76 -14.27
C ALA A 48 11.62 2.92 -15.40
N ALA A 49 11.53 1.92 -16.29
CA ALA A 49 10.52 1.87 -17.35
C ALA A 49 9.08 1.61 -16.83
N SER A 50 8.91 1.28 -15.56
CA SER A 50 7.59 1.05 -14.93
C SER A 50 6.76 2.31 -14.78
N GLY A 51 7.36 3.50 -14.96
CA GLY A 51 6.66 4.78 -14.78
C GLY A 51 6.47 5.18 -13.31
N VAL A 52 7.17 4.53 -12.38
CA VAL A 52 7.23 4.89 -10.95
C VAL A 52 8.43 5.80 -10.71
N ALA A 53 8.22 6.98 -10.14
CA ALA A 53 9.28 7.91 -9.77
C ALA A 53 9.78 7.68 -8.33
N GLU A 54 8.84 7.64 -7.37
CA GLU A 54 9.16 7.47 -5.95
C GLU A 54 8.25 6.42 -5.32
N TYR A 55 8.71 5.77 -4.26
CA TYR A 55 7.90 4.82 -3.50
C TYR A 55 8.23 4.83 -2.01
N VAL A 56 7.25 4.49 -1.20
CA VAL A 56 7.36 4.29 0.24
C VAL A 56 6.49 3.11 0.65
N ILE A 57 6.97 2.35 1.63
CA ILE A 57 6.29 1.18 2.17
C ILE A 57 6.08 1.43 3.66
N PHE A 58 4.85 1.33 4.14
CA PHE A 58 4.49 1.51 5.54
C PHE A 58 4.07 0.18 6.17
N ASP A 59 4.43 -0.07 7.44
CA ASP A 59 3.78 -1.13 8.23
C ASP A 59 2.36 -0.67 8.56
N ARG A 60 1.38 -1.50 8.21
CA ARG A 60 -0.05 -1.19 8.36
C ARG A 60 -0.49 -1.04 9.81
N ASN A 61 0.27 -1.58 10.75
CA ASN A 61 -0.09 -1.56 12.17
C ASN A 61 0.38 -0.32 12.90
N ASP A 62 1.57 0.20 12.57
CA ASP A 62 2.12 1.38 13.23
C ASP A 62 2.10 2.65 12.36
N ALA A 63 1.75 2.50 11.07
CA ALA A 63 1.70 3.55 10.06
C ALA A 63 3.04 4.25 9.86
N ARG A 64 4.15 3.53 10.08
CA ARG A 64 5.51 4.05 9.90
C ARG A 64 6.17 3.38 8.72
N ALA A 65 7.04 4.12 8.05
CA ALA A 65 7.76 3.60 6.91
C ALA A 65 8.75 2.52 7.36
N VAL A 66 8.78 1.43 6.60
CA VAL A 66 9.74 0.35 6.77
C VAL A 66 11.10 0.74 6.20
N HIS A 67 12.14 0.07 6.69
CA HIS A 67 13.51 0.29 6.21
C HIS A 67 13.60 0.07 4.69
N SER A 68 14.49 0.80 4.03
CA SER A 68 14.68 0.79 2.57
C SER A 68 13.58 1.45 1.72
N SER A 69 12.58 2.09 2.33
CA SER A 69 11.75 3.10 1.64
C SER A 69 12.59 4.29 1.18
N GLN A 70 12.21 4.96 0.08
CA GLN A 70 12.98 6.10 -0.42
C GLN A 70 12.97 7.26 0.59
N PRO A 71 14.13 7.70 1.13
CA PRO A 71 14.16 8.65 2.25
C PRO A 71 13.59 10.04 1.94
N SER A 72 13.68 10.49 0.68
CA SER A 72 13.15 11.78 0.23
C SER A 72 11.62 11.82 0.29
N PHE A 73 10.99 10.74 -0.13
CA PHE A 73 9.53 10.62 -0.21
C PHE A 73 8.92 10.26 1.15
N THR A 74 9.61 9.44 1.94
CA THR A 74 9.13 8.97 3.25
C THR A 74 8.86 10.11 4.24
N LYS A 75 9.70 11.17 4.22
CA LYS A 75 9.59 12.30 5.16
C LYS A 75 8.39 13.21 4.89
N SER A 76 7.72 13.01 3.77
CA SER A 76 6.57 13.81 3.37
C SER A 76 5.28 13.38 4.06
N PHE A 77 5.24 12.23 4.73
CA PHE A 77 4.00 11.66 5.25
C PHE A 77 3.97 11.63 6.78
N GLU A 78 2.93 12.21 7.36
CA GLU A 78 2.69 12.10 8.79
C GLU A 78 1.94 10.78 9.09
N PRO A 79 2.22 10.10 10.22
CA PRO A 79 1.59 8.81 10.54
C PRO A 79 0.06 8.86 10.60
N GLU A 80 -0.53 10.01 10.93
CA GLU A 80 -1.99 10.20 10.97
C GLU A 80 -2.61 10.17 9.58
N GLU A 81 -1.95 10.78 8.58
CA GLU A 81 -2.37 10.75 7.18
C GLU A 81 -2.30 9.32 6.62
N VAL A 82 -1.24 8.58 6.96
CA VAL A 82 -1.07 7.17 6.57
C VAL A 82 -2.17 6.30 7.19
N ARG A 83 -2.55 6.54 8.46
CA ARG A 83 -3.68 5.81 9.09
C ARG A 83 -5.00 6.09 8.38
N ALA A 84 -5.29 7.35 8.06
CA ALA A 84 -6.48 7.71 7.30
C ALA A 84 -6.53 6.97 5.96
N LEU A 85 -5.38 6.81 5.29
CA LEU A 85 -5.29 6.06 4.04
C LEU A 85 -5.51 4.54 4.24
N ILE A 86 -5.00 3.96 5.33
CA ILE A 86 -5.28 2.56 5.69
C ILE A 86 -6.78 2.35 5.95
N ASP A 87 -7.42 3.29 6.65
CA ASP A 87 -8.85 3.22 6.97
C ASP A 87 -9.72 3.19 5.72
N VAL A 88 -9.33 3.85 4.62
CA VAL A 88 -10.03 3.75 3.32
C VAL A 88 -10.08 2.29 2.83
N PHE A 89 -8.97 1.55 2.92
CA PHE A 89 -8.93 0.14 2.51
C PHE A 89 -9.64 -0.79 3.49
N VAL A 90 -9.62 -0.47 4.79
CA VAL A 90 -10.39 -1.22 5.80
C VAL A 90 -11.89 -1.06 5.57
N GLN A 91 -12.36 0.17 5.32
CA GLN A 91 -13.76 0.43 4.99
C GLN A 91 -14.17 -0.25 3.68
N ALA A 92 -13.29 -0.26 2.67
CA ALA A 92 -13.56 -0.94 1.40
C ALA A 92 -13.64 -2.46 1.47
N THR A 93 -12.99 -3.08 2.47
CA THR A 93 -13.10 -4.53 2.72
C THR A 93 -14.19 -4.89 3.72
N ALA A 94 -14.81 -3.90 4.38
CA ALA A 94 -15.83 -4.16 5.38
C ALA A 94 -17.12 -4.70 4.73
N PRO A 95 -17.65 -5.85 5.18
CA PRO A 95 -18.78 -6.52 4.54
C PRO A 95 -20.10 -5.74 4.61
N THR A 96 -20.15 -4.71 5.47
CA THR A 96 -21.34 -3.88 5.71
C THR A 96 -21.31 -2.55 4.98
N VAL A 97 -20.18 -2.16 4.40
CA VAL A 97 -20.03 -0.85 3.73
C VAL A 97 -20.48 -1.00 2.27
N THR A 98 -21.45 -0.20 1.88
CA THR A 98 -21.91 -0.14 0.48
C THR A 98 -20.96 0.68 -0.37
N ASP A 99 -20.91 0.41 -1.68
CA ASP A 99 -20.14 1.22 -2.64
C ASP A 99 -20.50 2.71 -2.59
N GLU A 100 -21.75 3.05 -2.25
CA GLU A 100 -22.19 4.43 -2.10
C GLU A 100 -21.66 5.11 -0.85
N GLU A 101 -21.60 4.39 0.28
CA GLU A 101 -21.01 4.89 1.53
C GLU A 101 -19.50 5.07 1.39
N LEU A 102 -18.83 4.12 0.74
CA LEU A 102 -17.40 4.24 0.42
C LEU A 102 -17.15 5.50 -0.41
N LYS A 103 -17.89 5.67 -1.52
CA LYS A 103 -17.76 6.85 -2.39
C LYS A 103 -18.04 8.19 -1.68
N LYS A 104 -18.91 8.20 -0.67
CA LYS A 104 -19.21 9.41 0.11
C LYS A 104 -18.12 9.72 1.13
N ASN A 105 -17.58 8.70 1.80
CA ASN A 105 -16.69 8.86 2.94
C ASN A 105 -15.20 8.92 2.56
N SER A 106 -14.79 8.31 1.44
CA SER A 106 -13.39 8.22 1.03
C SER A 106 -13.08 9.01 -0.23
N ARG A 107 -13.88 10.03 -0.58
CA ARG A 107 -13.71 10.75 -1.85
C ARG A 107 -12.44 11.60 -1.90
N GLN A 108 -12.01 12.11 -0.75
CA GLN A 108 -10.88 13.01 -0.62
C GLN A 108 -10.03 12.64 0.59
N ILE A 109 -8.72 12.85 0.47
CA ILE A 109 -7.77 12.64 1.56
C ILE A 109 -6.69 13.72 1.52
N GLU A 110 -6.18 14.10 2.68
CA GLU A 110 -5.01 14.96 2.82
C GLU A 110 -3.78 14.09 3.08
N LEU A 111 -2.75 14.27 2.25
CA LEU A 111 -1.48 13.55 2.33
C LEU A 111 -0.35 14.50 1.97
N ALA A 112 0.70 14.55 2.78
CA ALA A 112 1.85 15.42 2.54
C ALA A 112 1.49 16.90 2.31
N GLY A 113 0.47 17.39 3.04
CA GLY A 113 -0.03 18.76 2.91
C GLY A 113 -0.79 19.05 1.60
N LYS A 114 -1.16 18.02 0.84
CA LYS A 114 -1.91 18.12 -0.41
C LYS A 114 -3.24 17.38 -0.34
N THR A 115 -4.25 17.88 -1.02
CA THR A 115 -5.55 17.22 -1.13
C THR A 115 -5.60 16.35 -2.38
N PHE A 116 -5.97 15.08 -2.21
CA PHE A 116 -6.12 14.13 -3.29
C PHE A 116 -7.56 13.64 -3.40
N ASN A 117 -8.04 13.47 -4.63
CA ASN A 117 -9.22 12.66 -4.92
C ASN A 117 -8.85 11.18 -4.95
N VAL A 118 -9.60 10.35 -4.25
CA VAL A 118 -9.40 8.90 -4.26
C VAL A 118 -10.29 8.26 -5.32
N SER A 119 -9.68 7.50 -6.22
CA SER A 119 -10.32 6.67 -7.23
C SER A 119 -10.08 5.19 -6.92
N GLY A 120 -11.12 4.47 -6.51
CA GLY A 120 -11.01 3.11 -5.96
C GLY A 120 -10.88 3.12 -4.43
N PRO A 121 -10.59 2.00 -3.74
CA PRO A 121 -10.44 0.63 -4.25
C PRO A 121 -11.77 0.02 -4.74
N ARG A 122 -11.71 -0.90 -5.72
CA ARG A 122 -12.90 -1.62 -6.20
C ARG A 122 -13.19 -2.78 -5.23
N GLY A 123 -14.24 -2.64 -4.41
CA GLY A 123 -14.75 -3.73 -3.58
C GLY A 123 -15.12 -4.93 -4.45
N GLY A 124 -14.67 -6.13 -4.06
CA GLY A 124 -15.15 -7.38 -4.66
C GLY A 124 -14.10 -8.46 -4.95
N GLN A 125 -12.80 -8.16 -4.92
CA GLN A 125 -11.75 -9.19 -5.02
C GLN A 125 -10.65 -8.94 -3.99
N HIS A 126 -10.32 -10.00 -3.24
CA HIS A 126 -9.19 -10.01 -2.32
C HIS A 126 -7.96 -10.57 -3.04
N PRO A 127 -6.78 -9.96 -2.87
CA PRO A 127 -6.57 -8.67 -2.19
C PRO A 127 -7.14 -7.51 -3.04
N LEU A 128 -7.70 -6.49 -2.38
CA LEU A 128 -8.16 -5.26 -3.05
C LEU A 128 -7.03 -4.71 -3.92
N GLU A 129 -7.29 -4.50 -5.21
CA GLU A 129 -6.21 -4.34 -6.19
C GLU A 129 -5.34 -3.10 -5.95
N MET A 130 -5.97 -1.93 -5.81
CA MET A 130 -5.28 -0.64 -5.66
C MET A 130 -6.29 0.51 -5.54
N ALA A 131 -5.86 1.63 -4.95
CA ALA A 131 -6.48 2.93 -5.14
C ALA A 131 -5.55 3.86 -5.92
N THR A 132 -6.12 4.77 -6.71
CA THR A 132 -5.37 5.83 -7.38
C THR A 132 -5.76 7.17 -6.76
N LEU A 133 -4.78 7.96 -6.36
CA LEU A 133 -4.95 9.29 -5.79
C LEU A 133 -4.59 10.33 -6.84
N HIS A 134 -5.46 11.31 -7.04
CA HIS A 134 -5.25 12.42 -7.99
C HIS A 134 -5.21 13.74 -7.24
N GLU A 135 -4.08 14.46 -7.31
CA GLU A 135 -3.96 15.78 -6.69
C GLU A 135 -5.05 16.73 -7.22
N GLN A 136 -5.68 17.48 -6.30
CA GLN A 136 -6.68 18.48 -6.62
C GLN A 136 -6.05 19.85 -6.94
N GLY A 137 -6.80 20.67 -7.69
CA GLY A 137 -6.43 22.07 -7.92
C GLY A 137 -5.32 22.28 -8.95
N THR A 138 -4.91 21.22 -9.65
CA THR A 138 -3.88 21.26 -10.70
C THR A 138 -4.51 20.97 -12.07
N ASP A 139 -4.97 22.01 -12.75
CA ASP A 139 -5.61 21.88 -14.08
C ASP A 139 -4.64 21.46 -15.20
N GLN A 140 -3.32 21.40 -14.93
CA GLN A 140 -2.26 21.14 -15.93
C GLN A 140 -1.29 20.00 -15.55
N GLY A 141 -1.71 19.08 -14.69
CA GLY A 141 -0.87 17.98 -14.22
C GLY A 141 -0.52 18.18 -12.75
N GLY A 142 -0.93 17.21 -11.95
CA GLY A 142 -0.66 17.12 -10.53
C GLY A 142 -0.17 15.71 -10.20
N GLU A 143 0.26 15.52 -8.97
CA GLU A 143 0.77 14.22 -8.56
C GLU A 143 -0.31 13.16 -8.62
N VAL A 144 0.06 12.01 -9.17
CA VAL A 144 -0.78 10.82 -9.17
C VAL A 144 -0.08 9.76 -8.33
N TYR A 145 -0.78 9.33 -7.28
CA TYR A 145 -0.29 8.25 -6.44
C TYR A 145 -1.07 6.97 -6.68
N PHE A 146 -0.40 5.85 -6.52
CA PHE A 146 -1.01 4.53 -6.48
C PHE A 146 -0.77 3.93 -5.11
N VAL A 147 -1.83 3.39 -4.51
CA VAL A 147 -1.80 2.83 -3.17
C VAL A 147 -2.27 1.40 -3.22
N ALA A 148 -1.45 0.46 -2.78
CA ALA A 148 -1.78 -0.96 -2.73
C ALA A 148 -1.57 -1.50 -1.31
N PRO A 149 -2.59 -2.06 -0.67
CA PRO A 149 -2.42 -2.74 0.61
C PRO A 149 -1.92 -4.18 0.39
N THR A 150 -1.11 -4.67 1.32
CA THR A 150 -0.90 -6.11 1.53
C THR A 150 -1.49 -6.52 2.88
N ALA A 151 -1.19 -7.75 3.34
CA ALA A 151 -1.65 -8.18 4.65
C ALA A 151 -1.10 -7.28 5.77
N THR A 152 0.20 -6.99 5.73
CA THR A 152 0.94 -6.28 6.78
C THR A 152 1.50 -4.92 6.36
N LEU A 153 1.47 -4.59 5.07
CA LEU A 153 2.03 -3.35 4.53
C LEU A 153 0.99 -2.49 3.82
N LEU A 154 1.30 -1.21 3.70
CA LEU A 154 0.67 -0.27 2.78
C LEU A 154 1.75 0.29 1.85
N LEU A 155 1.58 0.08 0.55
CA LEU A 155 2.52 0.51 -0.47
C LEU A 155 1.98 1.78 -1.14
N LEU A 156 2.82 2.81 -1.25
CA LEU A 156 2.48 4.07 -1.89
C LEU A 156 3.54 4.41 -2.95
N PHE A 157 3.08 4.66 -4.17
CA PHE A 157 3.91 4.93 -5.34
C PHE A 157 3.53 6.24 -5.99
N LYS A 158 4.52 7.09 -6.27
CA LYS A 158 4.35 8.29 -7.09
C LYS A 158 4.70 7.99 -8.54
N THR A 159 3.80 8.36 -9.45
CA THR A 159 4.05 8.23 -10.89
C THR A 159 5.14 9.19 -11.37
N ALA A 160 5.92 8.76 -12.35
CA ALA A 160 6.85 9.61 -13.07
C ALA A 160 6.12 10.54 -14.06
N PRO A 161 6.74 11.68 -14.43
CA PRO A 161 6.19 12.58 -15.44
C PRO A 161 5.87 11.83 -16.75
N GLY A 162 4.67 12.03 -17.29
CA GLY A 162 4.17 11.35 -18.49
C GLY A 162 3.28 10.13 -18.18
N ALA A 163 3.36 9.57 -16.96
CA ALA A 163 2.43 8.57 -16.44
C ALA A 163 1.46 9.14 -15.39
N ASP A 164 1.67 10.39 -14.97
CA ASP A 164 0.89 11.21 -14.04
C ASP A 164 -0.38 11.80 -14.68
N VAL A 165 -0.98 11.09 -15.64
CA VAL A 165 -2.19 11.54 -16.32
C VAL A 165 -3.44 11.21 -15.52
N GLN A 166 -4.45 12.09 -15.55
CA GLN A 166 -5.71 11.86 -14.82
C GLN A 166 -6.61 10.82 -15.47
N HIS A 167 -6.52 10.63 -16.80
CA HIS A 167 -7.30 9.63 -17.55
C HIS A 167 -6.61 8.26 -17.60
N GLN A 168 -7.28 7.26 -18.18
CA GLN A 168 -6.71 5.93 -18.41
C GLN A 168 -5.81 5.97 -19.66
N SER A 169 -4.53 5.62 -19.51
CA SER A 169 -3.56 5.53 -20.60
C SER A 169 -2.74 4.24 -20.50
N ASN A 170 -2.00 3.90 -21.56
CA ASN A 170 -1.15 2.70 -21.60
C ASN A 170 -0.02 2.79 -20.57
N GLU A 171 0.56 3.96 -20.39
CA GLU A 171 1.62 4.25 -19.43
C GLU A 171 1.12 3.99 -18.01
N LYS A 172 -0.08 4.47 -17.70
CA LYS A 172 -0.74 4.29 -16.41
C LYS A 172 -1.13 2.83 -16.15
N GLN A 173 -1.49 2.08 -17.20
CA GLN A 173 -1.68 0.62 -17.11
C GLN A 173 -0.36 -0.13 -16.85
N GLY A 174 0.75 0.34 -17.41
CA GLY A 174 2.09 -0.17 -17.13
C GLY A 174 2.45 -0.01 -15.66
N VAL A 175 2.27 1.20 -15.11
CA VAL A 175 2.44 1.50 -13.68
C VAL A 175 1.56 0.57 -12.84
N TRP A 176 0.27 0.47 -13.20
CA TRP A 176 -0.69 -0.36 -12.48
C TRP A 176 -0.27 -1.83 -12.41
N THR A 177 0.20 -2.37 -13.54
CA THR A 177 0.63 -3.77 -13.63
C THR A 177 1.90 -4.02 -12.81
N ALA A 178 2.87 -3.10 -12.87
CA ALA A 178 4.10 -3.19 -12.10
C ALA A 178 3.83 -3.18 -10.59
N ILE A 179 2.99 -2.26 -10.12
CA ILE A 179 2.63 -2.16 -8.69
C ILE A 179 1.87 -3.40 -8.23
N ARG A 180 0.91 -3.89 -9.03
CA ARG A 180 0.18 -5.11 -8.72
C ARG A 180 1.13 -6.31 -8.59
N SER A 181 2.06 -6.46 -9.53
CA SER A 181 3.06 -7.55 -9.49
C SER A 181 3.95 -7.44 -8.25
N PHE A 182 4.37 -6.23 -7.88
CA PHE A 182 5.18 -6.01 -6.70
C PHE A 182 4.42 -6.31 -5.40
N ALA A 183 3.18 -5.83 -5.28
CA ALA A 183 2.31 -6.13 -4.13
C ALA A 183 2.05 -7.64 -3.99
N PHE A 184 1.84 -8.32 -5.11
CA PHE A 184 1.68 -9.78 -5.12
C PHE A 184 2.95 -10.50 -4.66
N ALA A 185 4.13 -10.10 -5.13
CA ALA A 185 5.41 -10.69 -4.72
C ALA A 185 5.70 -10.50 -3.21
N LEU A 186 5.22 -9.40 -2.60
CA LEU A 186 5.28 -9.20 -1.15
C LEU A 186 4.28 -10.10 -0.41
N SER A 187 3.06 -10.21 -0.94
CA SER A 187 2.00 -11.08 -0.38
C SER A 187 2.42 -12.55 -0.38
N GLU A 188 3.07 -13.03 -1.45
CA GLU A 188 3.64 -14.39 -1.52
C GLU A 188 4.70 -14.66 -0.44
N LYS A 189 5.37 -13.61 0.06
CA LYS A 189 6.34 -13.68 1.15
C LYS A 189 5.68 -13.59 2.54
N GLY A 190 4.35 -13.50 2.60
CA GLY A 190 3.57 -13.34 3.84
C GLY A 190 3.52 -11.91 4.37
N LEU A 191 3.89 -10.92 3.55
CA LEU A 191 3.90 -9.50 3.91
C LEU A 191 2.63 -8.79 3.46
#